data_AF-A0A6C0TC55-F1
#
_entry.id   AF-A0A6C0TC55-F1
#
_cell.length_a   1.000
_cell.length_b   1.000
_cell.length_c   1.000
_cell.angle_alpha   90.00
_cell.angle_beta   90.00
_cell.angle_gamma   90.00
#
_symmetry.space_group_name_H-M   'P 1'
#
loop_
_entity.id
_entity.type
_entity.pdbx_description
1 polymer ?
#
loop_
_entity_poly.entity_id
_entity_poly.type
_entity_poly.pdbx_seq_one_letter_code
_entity_poly.pdbx_strand_id
1 'polypeptide(L)'
;TNVSVDWDFLIKIFQTVWHSSIEYFNVNSVTQLSAIKGYYFDYSGTSMKALTMKKVLITDLYFTQDDLYKIFADMNIAALTIAESEMIHMLCPSSDSPFRYLNFSKNDLTDLLFQKCDKLIKLETLNLQKNKFESLSKVSFMTSRMKSLKYLDMSNNLLSHDAPDVQCQWSKSLSELDLSSNQLTESVFECVPVNIKKLDLQNNQITSVPKGMAELKSLKELNLASNRLADLPGCGGFTSLEFLNIEMNLILTPSADFFQSCPRVRELQAGHNPFKCSCELQDFIRLERQSGGKLFGWPSAYVCEYPEDLRGTQLKDFHLTELACNTTLLLVTALLLTLVLVAVVAFL
;
A
#
# COMPACT_ATOMS: atom_id res chain seq x y z
N THR A 1 5.01 32.83 -1.52
CA THR A 1 5.69 33.81 -0.65
C THR A 1 5.65 33.25 0.75
N ASN A 2 6.79 33.10 1.42
CA ASN A 2 6.79 32.66 2.82
C ASN A 2 6.30 33.82 3.69
N VAL A 3 5.26 33.59 4.49
CA VAL A 3 4.68 34.61 5.36
C VAL A 3 5.06 34.28 6.80
N SER A 4 5.80 35.19 7.45
CA SER A 4 6.09 35.07 8.87
C SER A 4 5.05 35.82 9.68
N VAL A 5 4.56 35.22 10.76
CA VAL A 5 3.44 35.76 11.54
C VAL A 5 3.55 35.36 13.01
N ASP A 6 3.32 36.33 13.90
CA ASP A 6 3.26 36.05 15.33
C ASP A 6 2.04 35.20 15.69
N TRP A 7 2.18 34.34 16.70
CA TRP A 7 1.13 33.42 17.16
C TRP A 7 -0.22 34.11 17.41
N ASP A 8 -0.21 35.21 18.17
CA ASP A 8 -1.43 35.96 18.52
C ASP A 8 -2.13 36.51 17.28
N PHE A 9 -1.38 36.90 16.25
CA PHE A 9 -1.96 37.40 14.99
C PHE A 9 -2.47 36.24 14.13
N LEU A 10 -1.72 35.14 14.06
CA LEU A 10 -2.12 33.94 13.33
C LEU A 10 -3.47 33.43 13.85
N ILE A 11 -3.62 33.27 15.16
CA ILE A 11 -4.86 32.78 15.75
C ILE A 11 -6.01 33.79 15.60
N LYS A 12 -5.75 35.10 15.65
CA LYS A 12 -6.76 36.12 15.31
C LYS A 12 -7.24 36.02 13.87
N ILE A 13 -6.36 35.70 12.91
CA ILE A 13 -6.77 35.44 11.52
C ILE A 13 -7.72 34.24 11.49
N PHE A 14 -7.35 33.12 12.13
CA PHE A 14 -8.22 31.95 12.20
C PHE A 14 -9.59 32.28 12.82
N GLN A 15 -9.64 32.98 13.94
CA GLN A 15 -10.89 33.39 14.59
C GLN A 15 -11.73 34.32 13.71
N THR A 16 -11.09 35.25 12.99
CA THR A 16 -11.78 36.18 12.08
C THR A 16 -12.40 35.43 10.90
N VAL A 17 -11.66 34.50 10.31
CA VAL A 17 -12.16 33.65 9.22
C VAL A 17 -13.26 32.72 9.72
N TRP A 18 -13.16 32.22 10.95
CA TRP A 18 -14.12 31.31 11.54
C TRP A 18 -15.55 31.89 11.58
N HIS A 19 -15.69 33.17 11.96
CA HIS A 19 -16.98 33.88 12.00
C HIS A 19 -17.37 34.56 10.68
N SER A 20 -16.65 34.27 9.60
CA SER A 20 -16.96 34.79 8.27
C SER A 20 -17.84 33.81 7.48
N SER A 21 -18.22 34.21 6.27
CA SER A 21 -18.90 33.34 5.31
C SER A 21 -17.95 32.41 4.52
N ILE A 22 -16.66 32.35 4.87
CA ILE A 22 -15.67 31.54 4.17
C ILE A 22 -15.89 30.06 4.50
N GLU A 23 -16.19 29.25 3.47
CA GLU A 23 -16.41 27.81 3.62
C GLU A 23 -15.12 26.98 3.54
N TYR A 24 -14.13 27.46 2.79
CA TYR A 24 -12.87 26.74 2.52
C TYR A 24 -11.70 27.66 2.78
N PHE A 25 -10.91 27.37 3.81
CA PHE A 25 -9.76 28.19 4.16
C PHE A 25 -8.46 27.43 3.91
N ASN A 26 -7.55 28.07 3.18
CA ASN A 26 -6.25 27.51 2.81
C ASN A 26 -5.13 28.40 3.31
N VAL A 27 -4.24 27.82 4.10
CA VAL A 27 -3.02 28.46 4.63
C VAL A 27 -1.84 27.69 4.08
N ASN A 28 -0.91 28.37 3.43
CA ASN A 28 0.25 27.73 2.83
C ASN A 28 1.51 28.55 3.05
N SER A 29 2.63 27.89 3.36
CA SER A 29 3.95 28.52 3.49
C SER A 29 3.97 29.63 4.55
N VAL A 30 3.53 29.28 5.76
CA VAL A 30 3.49 30.20 6.91
C VAL A 30 4.54 29.78 7.93
N THR A 31 5.29 30.73 8.45
CA THR A 31 6.21 30.53 9.57
C THR A 31 5.62 31.24 10.79
N GLN A 32 5.20 30.45 11.78
CA GLN A 32 4.77 30.98 13.06
C GLN A 32 6.01 31.44 13.83
N LEU A 33 5.97 32.69 14.29
CA LEU A 33 6.96 33.33 15.14
C LEU A 33 6.38 33.58 16.53
N SER A 34 7.25 33.94 17.48
CA SER A 34 6.94 34.23 18.89
C SER A 34 6.49 33.00 19.70
N ALA A 35 6.38 33.16 21.02
CA ALA A 35 5.98 32.06 21.89
C ALA A 35 4.50 31.70 21.69
N ILE A 36 4.20 30.41 21.56
CA ILE A 36 2.84 29.88 21.55
C ILE A 36 2.29 29.98 22.97
N LYS A 37 1.07 30.53 23.07
CA LYS A 37 0.35 30.70 24.34
C LYS A 37 -1.06 30.19 24.18
N GLY A 38 -1.63 29.68 25.26
CA GLY A 38 -3.03 29.28 25.30
C GLY A 38 -3.97 30.38 24.80
N TYR A 39 -4.87 30.01 23.90
CA TYR A 39 -5.86 30.90 23.31
C TYR A 39 -7.25 30.29 23.44
N TYR A 40 -8.21 31.10 23.90
CA TYR A 40 -9.61 30.68 23.91
C TYR A 40 -10.21 30.89 22.51
N PHE A 41 -10.32 29.80 21.74
CA PHE A 41 -10.93 29.82 20.42
C PHE A 41 -12.44 29.64 20.52
N ASP A 42 -13.21 30.59 19.99
CA ASP A 42 -14.67 30.48 19.92
C ASP A 42 -15.08 29.66 18.70
N TYR A 43 -15.54 28.43 18.92
CA TYR A 43 -15.99 27.51 17.88
C TYR A 43 -17.42 27.77 17.38
N SER A 44 -18.12 28.78 17.92
CA SER A 44 -19.50 29.06 17.56
C SER A 44 -19.64 29.70 16.17
N GLY A 45 -20.77 29.43 15.51
CA GLY A 45 -21.22 30.18 14.33
C GLY A 45 -20.24 30.24 13.15
N THR A 46 -19.79 29.09 12.64
CA THR A 46 -18.94 29.02 11.44
C THR A 46 -19.69 28.55 10.20
N SER A 47 -19.33 29.12 9.05
CA SER A 47 -19.68 28.59 7.72
C SER A 47 -18.61 27.62 7.18
N MET A 48 -17.48 27.49 7.87
CA MET A 48 -16.34 26.71 7.40
C MET A 48 -16.67 25.22 7.33
N LYS A 49 -16.34 24.61 6.20
CA LYS A 49 -16.47 23.17 5.93
C LYS A 49 -15.13 22.48 5.95
N ALA A 50 -14.07 23.17 5.50
CA ALA A 50 -12.73 22.62 5.46
C ALA A 50 -11.63 23.64 5.73
N LEU A 51 -10.61 23.20 6.46
CA LEU A 51 -9.36 23.91 6.68
C LEU A 51 -8.20 23.09 6.09
N THR A 52 -7.36 23.73 5.28
CA THR A 52 -6.09 23.17 4.80
C THR A 52 -4.93 24.05 5.20
N MET A 53 -3.96 23.45 5.89
CA MET A 53 -2.70 24.05 6.27
C MET A 53 -1.57 23.22 5.66
N LYS A 54 -0.70 23.85 4.88
CA LYS A 54 0.46 23.20 4.27
C LYS A 54 1.72 24.02 4.49
N LYS A 55 2.86 23.37 4.74
CA LYS A 55 4.14 24.08 4.92
C LYS A 55 4.04 25.14 6.01
N VAL A 56 3.44 24.76 7.14
CA VAL A 56 3.35 25.59 8.33
C VAL A 56 4.50 25.21 9.25
N LEU A 57 5.44 26.13 9.44
CA LEU A 57 6.59 25.92 10.31
C LEU A 57 6.30 26.57 11.67
N ILE A 58 6.28 25.76 12.72
CA ILE A 58 6.21 26.23 14.11
C ILE A 58 7.65 26.41 14.62
N THR A 59 8.02 27.63 14.99
CA THR A 59 9.40 27.92 15.45
C THR A 59 9.55 27.82 16.96
N ASP A 60 8.45 27.92 17.70
CA ASP A 60 8.47 27.73 19.15
C ASP A 60 8.43 26.25 19.51
N LEU A 61 9.41 25.82 20.29
CA LEU A 61 9.54 24.43 20.76
C LEU A 61 9.06 24.26 22.21
N TYR A 62 8.67 25.35 22.89
CA TYR A 62 8.33 25.37 24.31
C TYR A 62 6.87 25.74 24.54
N PHE A 63 5.95 24.83 24.18
CA PHE A 63 4.51 24.99 24.38
C PHE A 63 3.86 23.71 24.93
N THR A 64 2.68 23.82 25.53
CA THR A 64 1.91 22.63 25.91
C THR A 64 1.08 22.14 24.74
N GLN A 65 0.85 20.82 24.63
CA GLN A 65 0.09 20.26 23.51
C GLN A 65 -1.30 20.92 23.34
N ASP A 66 -1.94 21.30 24.46
CA ASP A 66 -3.23 21.99 24.47
C ASP A 66 -3.17 23.38 23.82
N ASP A 67 -2.07 24.13 23.98
CA ASP A 67 -1.96 25.49 23.46
C ASP A 67 -2.06 25.55 21.93
N LEU A 68 -1.52 24.55 21.25
CA LEU A 68 -1.48 24.47 19.78
C LEU A 68 -2.56 23.53 19.24
N TYR A 69 -2.55 22.27 19.65
CA TYR A 69 -3.28 21.21 18.96
C TYR A 69 -4.77 21.22 19.29
N LYS A 70 -5.16 21.70 20.47
CA LYS A 70 -6.57 21.72 20.88
C LYS A 70 -7.42 22.58 19.96
N ILE A 71 -6.87 23.71 19.50
CA ILE A 71 -7.52 24.62 18.55
C ILE A 71 -7.99 23.85 17.32
N PHE A 72 -7.12 23.01 16.75
CA PHE A 72 -7.44 22.26 15.54
C PHE A 72 -8.22 20.97 15.83
N ALA A 73 -7.99 20.34 17.00
CA ALA A 73 -8.64 19.09 17.38
C ALA A 73 -10.15 19.27 17.61
N ASP A 74 -10.55 20.42 18.16
CA ASP A 74 -11.93 20.71 18.55
C ASP A 74 -12.70 21.49 17.47
N MET A 75 -12.11 21.72 16.28
CA MET A 75 -12.82 22.36 15.18
C MET A 75 -14.05 21.55 14.74
N ASN A 76 -15.22 22.19 14.75
CA ASN A 76 -16.48 21.61 14.31
C ASN A 76 -16.67 21.70 12.78
N ILE A 77 -15.71 21.19 12.00
CA ILE A 77 -15.73 21.20 10.52
C ILE A 77 -15.63 19.77 9.95
N ALA A 78 -15.98 19.58 8.68
CA ALA A 78 -16.00 18.25 8.07
C ALA A 78 -14.60 17.73 7.69
N ALA A 79 -13.68 18.62 7.31
CA ALA A 79 -12.37 18.23 6.80
C ALA A 79 -11.23 19.11 7.35
N LEU A 80 -10.15 18.47 7.81
CA LEU A 80 -8.93 19.15 8.22
C LEU A 80 -7.72 18.52 7.53
N THR A 81 -6.88 19.37 6.95
CA THR A 81 -5.56 18.98 6.45
C THR A 81 -4.50 19.81 7.13
N ILE A 82 -3.52 19.18 7.76
CA ILE A 82 -2.28 19.81 8.23
C ILE A 82 -1.13 18.96 7.70
N ALA A 83 -0.50 19.36 6.61
CA ALA A 83 0.48 18.54 5.89
C ALA A 83 1.78 19.30 5.64
N GLU A 84 2.89 18.57 5.42
CA GLU A 84 4.20 19.18 5.11
C GLU A 84 4.66 20.19 6.19
N SER A 85 4.35 19.94 7.47
CA SER A 85 4.44 20.94 8.54
C SER A 85 5.22 20.47 9.78
N GLU A 86 6.03 19.42 9.65
CA GLU A 86 6.91 18.90 10.73
C GLU A 86 6.15 18.62 12.05
N MET A 87 4.85 18.34 11.95
CA MET A 87 4.00 18.16 13.11
C MET A 87 4.33 16.84 13.82
N ILE A 88 4.67 16.90 15.10
CA ILE A 88 5.07 15.72 15.90
C ILE A 88 3.92 15.11 16.69
N HIS A 89 2.81 15.83 16.85
CA HIS A 89 1.68 15.38 17.67
C HIS A 89 0.34 15.96 17.19
N MET A 90 -0.77 15.37 17.63
CA MET A 90 -2.11 15.91 17.49
C MET A 90 -3.01 15.31 18.57
N LEU A 91 -3.90 16.11 19.14
CA LEU A 91 -4.79 15.69 20.22
C LEU A 91 -6.05 15.00 19.70
N CYS A 92 -6.50 13.97 20.41
CA CYS A 92 -7.86 13.46 20.23
C CYS A 92 -8.85 14.59 20.57
N PRO A 93 -9.92 14.79 19.78
CA PRO A 93 -10.94 15.80 20.08
C PRO A 93 -11.52 15.64 21.50
N SER A 94 -11.90 16.75 22.12
CA SER A 94 -12.49 16.78 23.47
C SER A 94 -13.92 16.22 23.50
N SER A 95 -14.60 16.18 22.35
CA SER A 95 -15.97 15.68 22.18
C SER A 95 -16.14 14.99 20.82
N ASP A 96 -17.25 14.28 20.61
CA ASP A 96 -17.53 13.57 19.37
C ASP A 96 -17.42 14.52 18.16
N SER A 97 -16.40 14.31 17.34
CA SER A 97 -16.04 15.22 16.28
C SER A 97 -16.88 15.00 15.02
N PRO A 98 -17.21 16.08 14.27
CA PRO A 98 -17.83 15.98 12.95
C PRO A 98 -16.86 15.55 11.84
N PHE A 99 -15.56 15.43 12.09
CA PHE A 99 -14.57 15.16 11.05
C PHE A 99 -14.94 13.89 10.27
N ARG A 100 -14.95 14.04 8.93
CA ARG A 100 -15.08 12.96 7.95
C ARG A 100 -13.78 12.73 7.20
N TYR A 101 -12.93 13.74 7.10
CA TYR A 101 -11.65 13.69 6.41
C TYR A 101 -10.56 14.32 7.27
N LEU A 102 -9.51 13.56 7.57
CA LEU A 102 -8.29 14.05 8.20
C LEU A 102 -7.08 13.70 7.33
N ASN A 103 -6.24 14.68 7.06
CA ASN A 103 -4.99 14.48 6.34
C ASN A 103 -3.83 15.14 7.09
N PHE A 104 -2.94 14.29 7.60
CA PHE A 104 -1.71 14.69 8.27
C PHE A 104 -0.47 14.16 7.54
N SER A 105 -0.53 14.08 6.21
CA SER A 105 0.57 13.58 5.40
C SER A 105 1.83 14.46 5.50
N LYS A 106 3.01 13.83 5.35
CA LYS A 106 4.32 14.51 5.33
C LYS A 106 4.57 15.34 6.59
N ASN A 107 4.38 14.73 7.76
CA ASN A 107 4.74 15.31 9.05
C ASN A 107 5.68 14.34 9.79
N ASP A 108 5.87 14.56 11.09
CA ASP A 108 6.75 13.76 11.95
C ASP A 108 5.95 12.96 12.99
N LEU A 109 4.72 12.58 12.66
CA LEU A 109 3.83 11.86 13.57
C LEU A 109 4.31 10.42 13.77
N THR A 110 4.09 9.91 14.98
CA THR A 110 4.51 8.58 15.40
C THR A 110 3.31 7.76 15.88
N ASP A 111 3.58 6.52 16.29
CA ASP A 111 2.61 5.59 16.87
C ASP A 111 1.76 6.14 18.03
N LEU A 112 2.15 7.25 18.66
CA LEU A 112 1.41 7.88 19.75
C LEU A 112 0.15 8.61 19.29
N LEU A 113 0.03 8.90 17.99
CA LEU A 113 -1.12 9.62 17.45
C LEU A 113 -2.44 8.87 17.72
N PHE A 114 -3.42 9.60 18.24
CA PHE A 114 -4.80 9.12 18.47
C PHE A 114 -4.92 7.77 19.19
N GLN A 115 -3.91 7.38 19.97
CA GLN A 115 -3.98 6.16 20.75
C GLN A 115 -5.15 6.25 21.72
N LYS A 116 -6.04 5.24 21.66
CA LYS A 116 -7.28 5.16 22.44
C LYS A 116 -8.31 6.28 22.17
N CYS A 117 -8.19 7.01 21.06
CA CYS A 117 -9.15 8.06 20.72
C CYS A 117 -10.52 7.46 20.37
N ASP A 118 -11.58 7.92 21.03
CA ASP A 118 -12.95 7.42 20.86
C ASP A 118 -13.90 8.46 20.23
N LYS A 119 -13.40 9.64 19.88
CA LYS A 119 -14.20 10.78 19.40
C LYS A 119 -14.29 10.93 17.88
N LEU A 120 -13.47 10.21 17.12
CA LEU A 120 -13.42 10.26 15.65
C LEU A 120 -14.39 9.25 14.99
N ILE A 121 -15.59 9.08 15.55
CA ILE A 121 -16.54 8.04 15.14
C ILE A 121 -17.12 8.24 13.74
N LYS A 122 -17.13 9.49 13.23
CA LYS A 122 -17.62 9.87 11.90
C LYS A 122 -16.51 9.92 10.83
N LEU A 123 -15.25 9.72 11.21
CA LEU A 123 -14.13 9.80 10.28
C LEU A 123 -14.26 8.72 9.20
N GLU A 124 -14.24 9.13 7.93
CA GLU A 124 -14.36 8.23 6.77
C GLU A 124 -13.01 8.01 6.09
N THR A 125 -12.16 9.03 6.08
CA THR A 125 -10.85 9.02 5.44
C THR A 125 -9.79 9.58 6.38
N LEU A 126 -8.71 8.80 6.58
CA LEU A 126 -7.53 9.22 7.31
C LEU A 126 -6.29 9.04 6.43
N ASN A 127 -5.55 10.12 6.20
CA ASN A 127 -4.26 10.08 5.50
C ASN A 127 -3.12 10.42 6.45
N LEU A 128 -2.23 9.45 6.65
CA LEU A 128 -1.01 9.53 7.46
C LEU A 128 0.24 9.17 6.66
N GLN A 129 0.16 9.31 5.33
CA GLN A 129 1.28 9.08 4.42
C GLN A 129 2.52 9.88 4.83
N LYS A 130 3.73 9.32 4.67
CA LYS A 130 5.00 10.04 4.90
C LYS A 130 5.09 10.61 6.33
N ASN A 131 4.98 9.74 7.31
CA ASN A 131 5.21 10.04 8.73
C ASN A 131 6.26 9.06 9.30
N LYS A 132 6.30 8.87 10.61
CA LYS A 132 7.26 8.03 11.33
C LYS A 132 6.56 6.93 12.14
N PHE A 133 5.50 6.33 11.60
CA PHE A 133 4.85 5.18 12.22
C PHE A 133 5.69 3.93 12.03
N GLU A 134 5.83 3.13 13.09
CA GLU A 134 6.69 1.94 13.11
C GLU A 134 5.88 0.67 13.37
N SER A 135 4.79 0.74 14.11
CA SER A 135 4.06 -0.46 14.55
C SER A 135 2.70 -0.60 13.89
N LEU A 136 2.55 -1.61 13.02
CA LEU A 136 1.28 -1.90 12.37
C LEU A 136 0.16 -2.25 13.38
N SER A 137 0.49 -2.96 14.45
CA SER A 137 -0.48 -3.32 15.49
C SER A 137 -0.98 -2.08 16.23
N LYS A 138 -0.12 -1.12 16.58
CA LYS A 138 -0.55 0.15 17.19
C LYS A 138 -1.43 0.99 16.25
N VAL A 139 -1.15 0.98 14.95
CA VAL A 139 -2.01 1.62 13.93
C VAL A 139 -3.38 0.94 13.89
N SER A 140 -3.42 -0.40 13.95
CA SER A 140 -4.68 -1.13 14.03
C SER A 140 -5.50 -0.65 15.23
N PHE A 141 -4.94 -0.68 16.44
CA PHE A 141 -5.60 -0.25 17.67
C PHE A 141 -6.04 1.22 17.64
N MET A 142 -5.23 2.12 17.08
CA MET A 142 -5.57 3.53 16.88
C MET A 142 -6.88 3.68 16.09
N THR A 143 -7.06 2.89 15.03
CA THR A 143 -8.25 2.99 14.17
C THR A 143 -9.46 2.21 14.70
N SER A 144 -9.29 1.31 15.66
CA SER A 144 -10.33 0.38 16.15
C SER A 144 -11.66 1.03 16.54
N ARG A 145 -11.65 2.30 16.97
CA ARG A 145 -12.84 3.05 17.41
C ARG A 145 -13.42 3.98 16.33
N MET A 146 -12.76 4.14 15.19
CA MET A 146 -13.21 4.98 14.08
C MET A 146 -14.28 4.25 13.27
N LYS A 147 -15.51 4.22 13.79
CA LYS A 147 -16.63 3.36 13.32
C LYS A 147 -17.04 3.57 11.86
N SER A 148 -16.66 4.69 11.25
CA SER A 148 -17.02 5.05 9.88
C SER A 148 -15.83 5.03 8.92
N LEU A 149 -14.62 4.68 9.38
CA LEU A 149 -13.39 4.74 8.59
C LEU A 149 -13.44 3.74 7.44
N LYS A 150 -13.35 4.23 6.20
CA LYS A 150 -13.41 3.43 4.97
C LYS A 150 -12.05 3.32 4.29
N TYR A 151 -11.28 4.41 4.31
CA TYR A 151 -9.98 4.51 3.67
C TYR A 151 -8.92 4.99 4.66
N LEU A 152 -7.80 4.28 4.71
CA LEU A 152 -6.62 4.62 5.48
C LEU A 152 -5.37 4.56 4.59
N ASP A 153 -4.64 5.67 4.54
CA ASP A 153 -3.33 5.75 3.87
C ASP A 153 -2.22 5.84 4.93
N MET A 154 -1.41 4.78 5.00
CA MET A 154 -0.20 4.69 5.83
C MET A 154 1.06 4.54 4.97
N SER A 155 0.98 4.86 3.69
CA SER A 155 2.10 4.66 2.77
C SER A 155 3.32 5.48 3.18
N ASN A 156 4.51 5.03 2.80
CA ASN A 156 5.77 5.74 3.08
C ASN A 156 5.99 6.02 4.58
N ASN A 157 5.78 5.02 5.43
CA ASN A 157 6.14 5.06 6.85
C ASN A 157 7.28 4.06 7.11
N LEU A 158 7.49 3.69 8.37
CA LEU A 158 8.50 2.72 8.80
C LEU A 158 7.85 1.43 9.32
N LEU A 159 6.61 1.13 8.92
CA LEU A 159 5.81 0.07 9.52
C LEU A 159 6.46 -1.31 9.38
N SER A 160 6.58 -2.01 10.50
CA SER A 160 6.88 -3.43 10.60
C SER A 160 5.77 -4.16 11.38
N HIS A 161 5.80 -5.50 11.32
CA HIS A 161 4.97 -6.37 12.14
C HIS A 161 5.83 -7.46 12.78
N ASP A 162 6.60 -7.07 13.80
CA ASP A 162 7.60 -7.95 14.42
C ASP A 162 7.06 -8.74 15.62
N ALA A 163 5.84 -8.46 16.09
CA ALA A 163 5.22 -9.13 17.23
C ALA A 163 3.97 -9.95 16.81
N PRO A 164 4.14 -11.15 16.20
CA PRO A 164 3.05 -11.99 15.70
C PRO A 164 2.02 -12.40 16.78
N ASP A 165 2.41 -12.39 18.06
CA ASP A 165 1.49 -12.69 19.17
C ASP A 165 0.49 -11.56 19.49
N VAL A 166 0.68 -10.36 18.92
CA VAL A 166 -0.21 -9.21 19.17
C VAL A 166 -1.33 -9.20 18.14
N GLN A 167 -2.53 -9.58 18.58
CA GLN A 167 -3.72 -9.54 17.74
C GLN A 167 -4.03 -8.10 17.29
N CYS A 168 -4.05 -7.88 15.97
CA CYS A 168 -4.46 -6.61 15.40
C CYS A 168 -5.98 -6.39 15.51
N GLN A 169 -6.38 -5.15 15.76
CA GLN A 169 -7.78 -4.78 15.91
C GLN A 169 -8.08 -3.52 15.11
N TRP A 170 -8.62 -3.69 13.90
CA TRP A 170 -8.94 -2.58 13.00
C TRP A 170 -10.38 -2.07 13.14
N SER A 171 -10.65 -0.91 12.54
CA SER A 171 -12.03 -0.49 12.28
C SER A 171 -12.77 -1.49 11.40
N LYS A 172 -13.99 -1.87 11.80
CA LYS A 172 -14.82 -2.83 11.07
C LYS A 172 -15.32 -2.32 9.72
N SER A 173 -15.36 -1.00 9.54
CA SER A 173 -15.80 -0.35 8.30
C SER A 173 -14.68 -0.19 7.27
N LEU A 174 -13.42 -0.47 7.64
CA LEU A 174 -12.28 -0.24 6.76
C LEU A 174 -12.36 -1.18 5.56
N SER A 175 -12.33 -0.59 4.36
CA SER A 175 -12.44 -1.32 3.09
C SER A 175 -11.23 -1.12 2.18
N GLU A 176 -10.48 -0.04 2.38
CA GLU A 176 -9.32 0.30 1.56
C GLU A 176 -8.16 0.70 2.47
N LEU A 177 -7.00 0.09 2.24
CA LEU A 177 -5.82 0.23 3.08
C LEU A 177 -4.57 0.28 2.20
N ASP A 178 -3.84 1.40 2.30
CA ASP A 178 -2.55 1.57 1.66
C ASP A 178 -1.43 1.45 2.71
N LEU A 179 -0.61 0.41 2.56
CA LEU A 179 0.58 0.11 3.36
C LEU A 179 1.85 0.12 2.49
N SER A 180 1.79 0.72 1.30
CA SER A 180 2.90 0.71 0.36
C SER A 180 4.12 1.48 0.89
N SER A 181 5.32 1.10 0.44
CA SER A 181 6.59 1.75 0.84
C SER A 181 6.79 1.75 2.36
N ASN A 182 6.77 0.57 2.97
CA ASN A 182 7.04 0.34 4.39
C ASN A 182 8.12 -0.76 4.55
N GLN A 183 8.27 -1.33 5.74
CA GLN A 183 9.23 -2.38 6.05
C GLN A 183 8.53 -3.74 6.31
N LEU A 184 7.36 -3.96 5.70
CA LEU A 184 6.52 -5.12 6.00
C LEU A 184 7.07 -6.39 5.35
N THR A 185 6.96 -7.51 6.07
CA THR A 185 7.23 -8.86 5.59
C THR A 185 5.90 -9.63 5.45
N GLU A 186 5.96 -10.92 5.17
CA GLU A 186 4.78 -11.79 5.06
C GLU A 186 3.90 -11.85 6.33
N SER A 187 4.42 -11.48 7.51
CA SER A 187 3.63 -11.43 8.76
C SER A 187 2.50 -10.39 8.69
N VAL A 188 2.54 -9.44 7.75
CA VAL A 188 1.46 -8.46 7.53
C VAL A 188 0.10 -9.12 7.34
N PHE A 189 0.04 -10.29 6.70
CA PHE A 189 -1.20 -11.01 6.40
C PHE A 189 -1.89 -11.57 7.64
N GLU A 190 -1.23 -11.63 8.80
CA GLU A 190 -1.83 -11.98 10.10
C GLU A 190 -2.57 -10.79 10.73
N CYS A 191 -2.22 -9.57 10.33
CA CYS A 191 -2.75 -8.34 10.92
C CYS A 191 -3.80 -7.65 10.05
N VAL A 192 -3.75 -7.77 8.73
CA VAL A 192 -4.67 -7.07 7.82
C VAL A 192 -6.14 -7.40 8.14
N PRO A 193 -7.07 -6.41 8.09
CA PRO A 193 -8.48 -6.66 8.38
C PRO A 193 -9.16 -7.54 7.33
N VAL A 194 -9.92 -8.54 7.80
CA VAL A 194 -10.63 -9.52 6.95
C VAL A 194 -11.67 -8.95 5.99
N ASN A 195 -12.19 -7.74 6.26
CA ASN A 195 -13.21 -7.07 5.45
C ASN A 195 -12.62 -6.20 4.33
N ILE A 196 -11.29 -6.14 4.21
CA ILE A 196 -10.63 -5.29 3.24
C ILE A 196 -10.99 -5.71 1.80
N LYS A 197 -11.19 -4.73 0.93
CA LYS A 197 -11.49 -4.91 -0.50
C LYS A 197 -10.32 -4.53 -1.38
N LYS A 198 -9.57 -3.50 -0.99
CA LYS A 198 -8.36 -3.04 -1.68
C LYS A 198 -7.21 -2.96 -0.69
N LEU A 199 -6.12 -3.63 -1.01
CA LEU A 199 -4.92 -3.66 -0.20
C LEU A 199 -3.70 -3.35 -1.06
N ASP A 200 -3.00 -2.28 -0.71
CA ASP A 200 -1.72 -1.95 -1.33
C ASP A 200 -0.56 -2.28 -0.37
N LEU A 201 0.30 -3.19 -0.81
CA LEU A 201 1.53 -3.64 -0.15
C LEU A 201 2.76 -3.44 -1.05
N GLN A 202 2.66 -2.60 -2.09
CA GLN A 202 3.76 -2.32 -2.99
C GLN A 202 5.01 -1.84 -2.25
N ASN A 203 6.19 -2.20 -2.74
CA ASN A 203 7.47 -1.69 -2.22
C ASN A 203 7.65 -2.00 -0.73
N ASN A 204 7.53 -3.28 -0.38
CA ASN A 204 7.79 -3.83 0.95
C ASN A 204 8.86 -4.94 0.84
N GLN A 205 8.98 -5.80 1.85
CA GLN A 205 9.96 -6.88 1.92
C GLN A 205 9.31 -8.26 1.87
N ILE A 206 8.13 -8.37 1.25
CA ILE A 206 7.34 -9.61 1.24
C ILE A 206 7.98 -10.63 0.30
N THR A 207 8.26 -11.83 0.82
CA THR A 207 8.90 -12.93 0.07
C THR A 207 7.90 -13.98 -0.41
N SER A 208 6.77 -14.10 0.27
CA SER A 208 5.70 -15.03 -0.09
C SER A 208 4.37 -14.59 0.52
N VAL A 209 3.28 -15.18 0.04
CA VAL A 209 1.96 -15.08 0.66
C VAL A 209 1.68 -16.39 1.41
N PRO A 210 1.58 -16.37 2.76
CA PRO A 210 1.47 -17.60 3.56
C PRO A 210 0.20 -18.40 3.27
N LYS A 211 0.33 -19.73 3.23
CA LYS A 211 -0.83 -20.64 3.23
C LYS A 211 -1.47 -20.64 4.62
N GLY A 212 -2.78 -20.46 4.72
CA GLY A 212 -3.50 -20.48 6.00
C GLY A 212 -3.51 -19.15 6.77
N MET A 213 -3.20 -18.04 6.10
CA MET A 213 -3.38 -16.67 6.61
C MET A 213 -4.85 -16.32 6.88
N ALA A 214 -5.10 -15.13 7.43
CA ALA A 214 -6.45 -14.59 7.59
C ALA A 214 -7.21 -14.65 6.25
N GLU A 215 -8.42 -15.21 6.29
CA GLU A 215 -9.27 -15.40 5.13
C GLU A 215 -9.82 -14.04 4.65
N LEU A 216 -9.06 -13.31 3.83
CA LEU A 216 -9.44 -12.03 3.22
C LEU A 216 -10.44 -12.25 2.05
N LYS A 217 -11.56 -12.91 2.34
CA LYS A 217 -12.59 -13.31 1.36
C LYS A 217 -13.23 -12.13 0.62
N SER A 218 -13.12 -10.92 1.17
CA SER A 218 -13.66 -9.70 0.57
C SER A 218 -12.67 -8.98 -0.36
N LEU A 219 -11.39 -9.39 -0.36
CA LEU A 219 -10.32 -8.75 -1.12
C LEU A 219 -10.56 -8.92 -2.62
N LYS A 220 -10.55 -7.80 -3.35
CA LYS A 220 -10.74 -7.71 -4.80
C LYS A 220 -9.50 -7.24 -5.53
N GLU A 221 -8.74 -6.33 -4.93
CA GLU A 221 -7.56 -5.72 -5.50
C GLU A 221 -6.39 -5.87 -4.53
N LEU A 222 -5.32 -6.52 -4.98
CA LEU A 222 -4.10 -6.72 -4.22
C LEU A 222 -2.90 -6.24 -5.03
N ASN A 223 -2.18 -5.25 -4.49
CA ASN A 223 -0.93 -4.77 -5.05
C ASN A 223 0.26 -5.27 -4.20
N LEU A 224 1.12 -6.07 -4.80
CA LEU A 224 2.35 -6.65 -4.26
C LEU A 224 3.55 -6.31 -5.15
N ALA A 225 3.44 -5.31 -6.03
CA ALA A 225 4.54 -4.90 -6.89
C ALA A 225 5.78 -4.49 -6.08
N SER A 226 6.97 -4.62 -6.67
CA SER A 226 8.23 -4.22 -6.03
C SER A 226 8.47 -4.87 -4.67
N ASN A 227 8.18 -6.17 -4.56
CA ASN A 227 8.50 -6.99 -3.39
C ASN A 227 9.59 -8.01 -3.76
N ARG A 228 9.71 -9.11 -3.01
CA ARG A 228 10.72 -10.16 -3.21
C ARG A 228 10.06 -11.52 -3.46
N LEU A 229 8.88 -11.54 -4.09
CA LEU A 229 8.15 -12.77 -4.39
C LEU A 229 8.93 -13.63 -5.40
N ALA A 230 9.08 -14.91 -5.10
CA ALA A 230 9.69 -15.88 -6.01
C ALA A 230 8.68 -16.65 -6.87
N ASP A 231 7.39 -16.60 -6.53
CA ASP A 231 6.30 -17.28 -7.24
C ASP A 231 4.96 -16.53 -7.08
N LEU A 232 3.95 -16.92 -7.85
CA LEU A 232 2.57 -16.46 -7.74
C LEU A 232 1.91 -16.98 -6.45
N PRO A 233 1.10 -16.14 -5.76
CA PRO A 233 0.31 -16.62 -4.63
C PRO A 233 -0.89 -17.45 -5.10
N GLY A 234 -1.26 -18.47 -4.32
CA GLY A 234 -2.57 -19.12 -4.46
C GLY A 234 -3.68 -18.26 -3.86
N CYS A 235 -4.89 -18.31 -4.43
CA CYS A 235 -6.02 -17.49 -3.99
C CYS A 235 -6.93 -18.16 -2.96
N GLY A 236 -6.45 -19.21 -2.28
CA GLY A 236 -7.20 -19.90 -1.23
C GLY A 236 -7.76 -18.95 -0.15
N GLY A 237 -6.93 -17.99 0.30
CA GLY A 237 -7.35 -16.94 1.24
C GLY A 237 -7.97 -15.69 0.61
N PHE A 238 -7.94 -15.57 -0.72
CA PHE A 238 -8.41 -14.39 -1.48
C PHE A 238 -9.46 -14.78 -2.52
N THR A 239 -10.47 -15.53 -2.11
CA THR A 239 -11.42 -16.17 -3.05
C THR A 239 -12.19 -15.20 -3.95
N SER A 240 -12.24 -13.90 -3.63
CA SER A 240 -12.90 -12.86 -4.43
C SER A 240 -11.92 -11.98 -5.23
N LEU A 241 -10.64 -12.34 -5.30
CA LEU A 241 -9.62 -11.53 -5.96
C LEU A 241 -9.91 -11.39 -7.45
N GLU A 242 -9.93 -10.14 -7.94
CA GLU A 242 -10.19 -9.78 -9.33
C GLU A 242 -8.94 -9.19 -10.01
N PHE A 243 -8.13 -8.44 -9.26
CA PHE A 243 -6.92 -7.76 -9.74
C PHE A 243 -5.73 -8.11 -8.84
N LEU A 244 -4.64 -8.58 -9.45
CA LEU A 244 -3.38 -8.88 -8.76
C LEU A 244 -2.23 -8.18 -9.49
N ASN A 245 -1.51 -7.31 -8.78
CA ASN A 245 -0.25 -6.76 -9.24
C ASN A 245 0.92 -7.36 -8.46
N ILE A 246 1.89 -7.92 -9.17
CA ILE A 246 3.12 -8.54 -8.69
C ILE A 246 4.30 -8.16 -9.61
N GLU A 247 4.21 -7.04 -10.32
CA GLU A 247 5.30 -6.54 -11.15
C GLU A 247 6.56 -6.28 -10.33
N MET A 248 7.73 -6.34 -10.97
CA MET A 248 9.01 -6.02 -10.33
C MET A 248 9.28 -6.88 -9.07
N ASN A 249 9.04 -8.19 -9.17
CA ASN A 249 9.38 -9.18 -8.15
C ASN A 249 10.55 -10.06 -8.64
N LEU A 250 10.75 -11.24 -8.03
CA LEU A 250 11.84 -12.17 -8.32
C LEU A 250 11.33 -13.48 -8.96
N ILE A 251 10.23 -13.42 -9.71
CA ILE A 251 9.58 -14.61 -10.27
C ILE A 251 10.35 -15.10 -11.49
N LEU A 252 10.92 -16.29 -11.39
CA LEU A 252 11.64 -16.93 -12.50
C LEU A 252 10.69 -17.73 -13.39
N THR A 253 9.91 -18.62 -12.78
CA THR A 253 8.99 -19.55 -13.46
C THR A 253 7.68 -19.61 -12.68
N PRO A 254 6.65 -18.84 -13.09
CA PRO A 254 5.37 -18.81 -12.39
C PRO A 254 4.69 -20.18 -12.37
N SER A 255 4.11 -20.57 -11.23
CA SER A 255 3.34 -21.81 -11.16
C SER A 255 2.06 -21.77 -11.99
N ALA A 256 1.86 -22.80 -12.80
CA ALA A 256 0.65 -23.02 -13.61
C ALA A 256 -0.63 -23.21 -12.76
N ASP A 257 -0.49 -23.68 -11.52
CA ASP A 257 -1.63 -23.93 -10.62
C ASP A 257 -2.38 -22.64 -10.25
N PHE A 258 -1.76 -21.48 -10.46
CA PHE A 258 -2.39 -20.18 -10.26
C PHE A 258 -3.74 -20.07 -10.97
N PHE A 259 -3.84 -20.50 -12.22
CA PHE A 259 -5.09 -20.37 -12.99
C PHE A 259 -6.24 -21.23 -12.42
N GLN A 260 -5.90 -22.33 -11.76
CA GLN A 260 -6.88 -23.18 -11.05
C GLN A 260 -7.23 -22.60 -9.67
N SER A 261 -6.23 -22.09 -8.96
CA SER A 261 -6.38 -21.52 -7.61
C SER A 261 -7.09 -20.16 -7.61
N CYS A 262 -6.90 -19.37 -8.67
CA CYS A 262 -7.32 -17.98 -8.81
C CYS A 262 -8.27 -17.77 -10.01
N PRO A 263 -9.41 -18.49 -10.10
CA PRO A 263 -10.26 -18.46 -11.28
C PRO A 263 -10.92 -17.09 -11.52
N ARG A 264 -11.13 -16.30 -10.45
CA ARG A 264 -11.79 -14.98 -10.51
C ARG A 264 -10.88 -13.82 -10.91
N VAL A 265 -9.56 -14.02 -10.90
CA VAL A 265 -8.61 -12.99 -11.33
C VAL A 265 -8.84 -12.71 -12.81
N ARG A 266 -9.11 -11.45 -13.14
CA ARG A 266 -9.34 -10.96 -14.50
C ARG A 266 -8.13 -10.24 -15.06
N GLU A 267 -7.34 -9.64 -14.17
CA GLU A 267 -6.13 -8.92 -14.53
C GLU A 267 -4.99 -9.33 -13.62
N LEU A 268 -3.89 -9.78 -14.23
CA LEU A 268 -2.64 -10.14 -13.60
C LEU A 268 -1.53 -9.26 -14.18
N GLN A 269 -1.01 -8.34 -13.38
CA GLN A 269 0.18 -7.56 -13.72
C GLN A 269 1.39 -8.30 -13.15
N ALA A 270 2.18 -8.94 -14.01
CA ALA A 270 3.35 -9.75 -13.62
C ALA A 270 4.59 -9.41 -14.44
N GLY A 271 4.55 -8.31 -15.18
CA GLY A 271 5.68 -7.80 -15.94
C GLY A 271 6.91 -7.48 -15.08
N HIS A 272 8.04 -7.26 -15.76
CA HIS A 272 9.29 -6.85 -15.12
C HIS A 272 9.77 -7.82 -14.02
N ASN A 273 9.48 -9.11 -14.16
CA ASN A 273 10.08 -10.19 -13.38
C ASN A 273 11.24 -10.83 -14.17
N PRO A 274 12.26 -11.38 -13.49
CA PRO A 274 13.44 -11.99 -14.12
C PRO A 274 13.14 -13.36 -14.73
N PHE A 275 12.21 -13.43 -15.68
CA PHE A 275 11.70 -14.70 -16.20
C PHE A 275 12.81 -15.60 -16.76
N LYS A 276 12.82 -16.86 -16.32
CA LYS A 276 13.65 -17.92 -16.88
C LYS A 276 12.85 -18.62 -17.98
N CYS A 277 13.23 -18.38 -19.22
CA CYS A 277 12.68 -18.99 -20.42
C CYS A 277 13.06 -20.47 -20.50
N SER A 278 12.19 -21.27 -19.90
CA SER A 278 12.25 -22.72 -19.82
C SER A 278 10.95 -23.35 -20.31
N CYS A 279 10.89 -24.67 -20.35
CA CYS A 279 9.70 -25.41 -20.74
C CYS A 279 8.52 -25.15 -19.79
N GLU A 280 8.79 -24.97 -18.50
CA GLU A 280 7.78 -24.63 -17.50
C GLU A 280 7.16 -23.26 -17.77
N LEU A 281 7.97 -22.26 -18.13
CA LEU A 281 7.46 -20.94 -18.50
C LEU A 281 6.65 -21.00 -19.81
N GLN A 282 7.09 -21.79 -20.79
CA GLN A 282 6.32 -22.02 -22.01
C GLN A 282 4.94 -22.62 -21.70
N ASP A 283 4.87 -23.60 -20.80
CA ASP A 283 3.61 -24.18 -20.35
C ASP A 283 2.71 -23.17 -19.63
N PHE A 284 3.29 -22.32 -18.77
CA PHE A 284 2.57 -21.24 -18.13
C PHE A 284 1.95 -20.27 -19.15
N ILE A 285 2.72 -19.81 -20.15
CA ILE A 285 2.24 -18.91 -21.23
C ILE A 285 1.12 -19.58 -22.02
N ARG A 286 1.23 -20.88 -22.30
CA ARG A 286 0.18 -21.63 -23.01
C ARG A 286 -1.12 -21.67 -22.21
N LEU A 287 -1.05 -21.96 -20.90
CA LEU A 287 -2.21 -22.03 -20.01
C LEU A 287 -2.84 -20.65 -19.78
N GLU A 288 -2.02 -19.61 -19.71
CA GLU A 288 -2.47 -18.22 -19.62
C GLU A 288 -3.35 -17.84 -20.82
N ARG A 289 -2.88 -18.16 -22.04
CA ARG A 289 -3.64 -17.94 -23.27
C ARG A 289 -4.94 -18.72 -23.30
N GLN A 290 -4.93 -19.96 -22.81
CA GLN A 290 -6.14 -20.79 -22.69
C GLN A 290 -7.12 -20.27 -21.63
N SER A 291 -6.62 -19.55 -20.63
CA SER A 291 -7.41 -18.94 -19.55
C SER A 291 -8.05 -17.60 -19.93
N GLY A 292 -7.96 -17.20 -21.21
CA GLY A 292 -8.61 -16.01 -21.75
C GLY A 292 -7.74 -14.75 -21.81
N GLY A 293 -6.44 -14.85 -21.53
CA GLY A 293 -5.52 -13.71 -21.57
C GLY A 293 -5.75 -12.75 -20.39
N LYS A 294 -5.06 -13.00 -19.27
CA LYS A 294 -5.16 -12.22 -18.03
C LYS A 294 -3.98 -11.27 -17.83
N LEU A 295 -2.88 -11.46 -18.56
CA LEU A 295 -1.65 -10.67 -18.39
C LEU A 295 -1.82 -9.25 -18.94
N PHE A 296 -1.80 -8.27 -18.05
CA PHE A 296 -1.84 -6.86 -18.42
C PHE A 296 -0.47 -6.40 -18.94
N GLY A 297 -0.45 -5.53 -19.97
CA GLY A 297 0.79 -5.03 -20.55
C GLY A 297 1.53 -6.06 -21.44
N TRP A 298 0.92 -7.22 -21.69
CA TRP A 298 1.46 -8.21 -22.61
C TRP A 298 1.52 -7.65 -24.05
N PRO A 299 2.63 -7.87 -24.79
CA PRO A 299 3.84 -8.59 -24.39
C PRO A 299 4.97 -7.71 -23.84
N SER A 300 4.86 -6.38 -23.92
CA SER A 300 6.00 -5.46 -23.76
C SER A 300 6.71 -5.56 -22.42
N ALA A 301 6.01 -5.91 -21.34
CA ALA A 301 6.57 -6.04 -20.00
C ALA A 301 7.12 -7.45 -19.67
N TYR A 302 7.04 -8.40 -20.62
CA TYR A 302 7.32 -9.81 -20.40
C TYR A 302 8.47 -10.27 -21.30
N VAL A 303 9.66 -10.39 -20.72
CA VAL A 303 10.91 -10.63 -21.44
C VAL A 303 11.73 -11.69 -20.70
N CYS A 304 12.40 -12.56 -21.44
CA CYS A 304 13.36 -13.51 -20.90
C CYS A 304 14.53 -12.74 -20.26
N GLU A 305 14.83 -13.02 -19.00
CA GLU A 305 16.10 -12.62 -18.37
C GLU A 305 17.12 -13.75 -18.47
N TYR A 306 16.66 -15.00 -18.37
CA TYR A 306 17.49 -16.20 -18.48
C TYR A 306 16.88 -17.21 -19.45
N PRO A 307 17.68 -18.15 -20.02
CA PRO A 307 19.15 -18.15 -20.04
C PRO A 307 19.73 -17.00 -20.89
N GLU A 308 21.05 -16.76 -20.81
CA GLU A 308 21.71 -15.61 -21.46
C GLU A 308 21.54 -15.56 -22.99
N ASP A 309 21.45 -16.71 -23.65
CA ASP A 309 21.23 -16.82 -25.09
C ASP A 309 19.82 -16.38 -25.53
N LEU A 310 18.85 -16.40 -24.60
CA LEU A 310 17.47 -15.95 -24.83
C LEU A 310 17.18 -14.58 -24.20
N ARG A 311 18.14 -13.99 -23.48
CA ARG A 311 17.96 -12.73 -22.76
C ARG A 311 17.49 -11.62 -23.69
N GLY A 312 16.47 -10.87 -23.27
CA GLY A 312 15.87 -9.79 -24.07
C GLY A 312 14.77 -10.25 -25.04
N THR A 313 14.56 -11.57 -25.21
CA THR A 313 13.49 -12.11 -26.04
C THR A 313 12.13 -11.89 -25.38
N GLN A 314 11.15 -11.32 -26.09
CA GLN A 314 9.78 -11.19 -25.56
C GLN A 314 9.15 -12.57 -25.39
N LEU A 315 8.41 -12.78 -24.30
CA LEU A 315 7.79 -14.08 -24.03
C LEU A 315 6.78 -14.52 -25.10
N LYS A 316 6.24 -13.59 -25.89
CA LYS A 316 5.40 -13.92 -27.06
C LYS A 316 6.15 -14.57 -28.22
N ASP A 317 7.46 -14.31 -28.33
CA ASP A 317 8.33 -14.77 -29.41
C ASP A 317 9.21 -15.95 -28.95
N PHE A 318 9.24 -16.22 -27.65
CA PHE A 318 9.92 -17.36 -27.06
C PHE A 318 9.18 -18.67 -27.36
N HIS A 319 9.90 -19.64 -27.93
CA HIS A 319 9.38 -20.98 -28.17
C HIS A 319 10.49 -22.04 -28.11
N LEU A 320 10.26 -23.10 -27.34
CA LEU A 320 11.05 -24.32 -27.27
C LEU A 320 10.31 -25.47 -27.95
N THR A 321 11.06 -26.27 -28.69
CA THR A 321 10.53 -27.46 -29.37
C THR A 321 10.11 -28.52 -28.35
N GLU A 322 9.15 -29.39 -28.72
CA GLU A 322 8.79 -30.54 -27.88
C GLU A 322 10.00 -31.45 -27.60
N LEU A 323 10.92 -31.54 -28.56
CA LEU A 323 12.17 -32.28 -28.38
C LEU A 323 13.03 -31.69 -27.27
N ALA A 324 13.14 -30.36 -27.18
CA ALA A 324 13.88 -29.69 -26.12
C ALA A 324 13.20 -29.85 -24.74
N CYS A 325 11.87 -29.93 -24.71
CA CYS A 325 11.10 -30.03 -23.47
C CYS A 325 10.83 -31.45 -22.98
N ASN A 326 11.11 -32.48 -23.78
CA ASN A 326 10.92 -33.87 -23.40
C ASN A 326 12.27 -34.59 -23.35
N THR A 327 12.79 -34.77 -22.13
CA THR A 327 14.08 -35.43 -21.88
C THR A 327 14.13 -36.85 -22.43
N THR A 328 13.04 -37.61 -22.36
CA THR A 328 12.96 -38.96 -22.93
C THR A 328 13.08 -38.92 -24.45
N LEU A 329 12.33 -38.04 -25.12
CA LEU A 329 12.39 -37.88 -26.57
C LEU A 329 13.77 -37.40 -27.03
N LEU A 330 14.38 -36.46 -26.28
CA LEU A 330 15.73 -35.98 -26.53
C LEU A 330 16.77 -37.10 -26.44
N LEU A 331 16.70 -37.93 -25.39
CA LEU A 331 17.61 -39.07 -25.22
C LEU A 331 17.41 -40.13 -26.31
N VAL A 332 16.17 -40.45 -26.66
CA VAL A 332 15.85 -41.42 -27.71
C VAL A 332 16.36 -40.94 -29.07
N THR A 333 16.12 -39.68 -29.43
CA THR A 333 16.60 -39.12 -30.70
C THR A 333 18.12 -39.02 -30.74
N ALA A 334 18.78 -38.61 -29.65
CA ALA A 334 20.23 -38.59 -29.55
C ALA A 334 20.84 -39.99 -29.66
N LEU A 335 20.23 -41.00 -29.03
CA LEU A 335 20.66 -42.40 -29.15
C LEU A 335 20.49 -42.91 -30.59
N LEU A 336 19.37 -42.63 -31.23
CA LEU A 336 19.13 -43.01 -32.63
C LEU A 336 20.15 -42.35 -33.57
N LEU A 337 20.42 -41.05 -33.39
CA LEU A 337 21.41 -40.33 -34.19
C LEU A 337 22.82 -40.89 -33.99
N THR A 338 23.21 -41.19 -32.75
CA THR A 338 24.52 -41.78 -32.46
C THR A 338 24.65 -43.19 -33.03
N LEU A 339 23.62 -44.03 -32.94
CA LEU A 339 23.61 -45.37 -33.56
C LEU A 339 23.73 -45.29 -35.09
N VAL A 340 23.01 -44.35 -35.73
CA VAL A 340 23.12 -44.12 -37.18
C VAL A 340 24.52 -43.66 -37.56
N LEU A 341 25.12 -42.76 -36.78
CA LEU A 341 26.48 -42.26 -37.03
C LEU A 341 27.53 -43.38 -36.89
N VAL A 342 27.41 -44.21 -35.85
CA VAL A 342 28.29 -45.37 -35.64
C VAL A 342 28.13 -46.37 -36.79
N ALA A 343 26.90 -46.65 -37.24
CA ALA A 343 26.68 -47.53 -38.38
C ALA A 343 27.32 -46.96 -39.65
N VAL A 344 27.11 -45.67 -39.97
CA VAL A 344 27.71 -45.03 -41.15
C VAL A 344 29.23 -45.10 -41.11
N VAL A 345 29.86 -44.84 -39.96
CA VAL A 345 31.33 -44.93 -39.80
C VAL A 345 31.83 -46.36 -39.87
N ALA A 346 31.09 -47.34 -39.36
CA ALA A 346 31.48 -48.76 -39.38
C ALA A 346 31.34 -49.41 -40.77
N PHE A 347 30.53 -48.85 -41.66
CA PHE A 347 30.27 -49.35 -43.02
C PHE A 347 30.90 -48.48 -44.13
N LEU A 348 31.69 -47.45 -43.76
CA LEU A 348 32.62 -46.72 -44.64
C LEU A 348 34.03 -47.29 -44.48
#